data_AF-A0A1V3P9A7-F1
#
_entry.id   AF-A0A1V3P9A7-F1
#
_cell.length_a   1.000
_cell.length_b   1.000
_cell.length_c   1.000
_cell.angle_alpha   90.00
_cell.angle_beta   90.00
_cell.angle_gamma   90.00
#
_symmetry.space_group_name_H-M   'P 1'
#
loop_
_entity.id
_entity.type
_entity.pdbx_description
1 polymer ?
#
loop_
_entity_poly.entity_id
_entity_poly.type
_entity_poly.pdbx_seq_one_letter_code
_entity_poly.pdbx_strand_id
1 'polypeptide(L)'
;MKTKADVASYISRSILLSGKSNIQIAAEAGFPNPNIISMIKSGKTPMPMARIPALAKAMGTDPKVLLDGCLAAYHPELHKVISTLAPSMLISRGELSVIRALRHAVRTGSFA
;
A
#
# COMPACT_ATOMS: atom_id res chain seq x y z
N MET A 1 7.40 -13.23 5.62
CA MET A 1 5.95 -13.00 5.77
C MET A 1 5.76 -11.60 6.33
N LYS A 2 4.96 -10.73 5.71
CA LYS A 2 4.76 -9.36 6.22
C LYS A 2 3.94 -9.40 7.50
N THR A 3 4.34 -8.63 8.50
CA THR A 3 3.71 -8.56 9.83
C THR A 3 2.93 -7.26 10.00
N LYS A 4 2.12 -7.17 11.07
CA LYS A 4 1.42 -5.93 11.42
C LYS A 4 2.40 -4.77 11.69
N ALA A 5 3.59 -5.08 12.23
CA ALA A 5 4.64 -4.10 12.49
C ALA A 5 5.25 -3.54 11.20
N ASP A 6 5.36 -4.37 10.15
CA ASP A 6 5.85 -3.92 8.84
C ASP A 6 4.87 -2.94 8.20
N VAL A 7 3.56 -3.21 8.30
CA VAL A 7 2.51 -2.30 7.81
C VAL A 7 2.54 -0.97 8.58
N ALA A 8 2.62 -1.02 9.91
CA ALA A 8 2.71 0.18 10.74
C ALA A 8 3.95 1.02 10.40
N SER A 9 5.11 0.38 10.21
CA SER A 9 6.36 1.03 9.83
C SER A 9 6.28 1.67 8.44
N TYR A 10 5.69 0.97 7.48
CA TYR A 10 5.44 1.51 6.13
C TYR A 10 4.55 2.75 6.19
N ILE A 11 3.45 2.70 6.95
CA ILE A 11 2.55 3.84 7.12
C ILE A 11 3.26 5.01 7.80
N SER A 12 4.01 4.75 8.87
CA SER A 12 4.79 5.77 9.59
C SER A 12 5.76 6.50 8.65
N ARG A 13 6.49 5.73 7.83
CA ARG A 13 7.40 6.28 6.81
C ARG A 13 6.67 7.06 5.74
N SER A 14 5.53 6.56 5.27
CA SER A 14 4.71 7.20 4.25
C SER A 14 4.16 8.55 4.70
N ILE A 15 3.71 8.63 5.96
CA ILE A 15 3.27 9.90 6.57
C ILE A 15 4.44 10.89 6.62
N LEU A 16 5.61 10.44 7.08
CA LEU A 16 6.81 11.29 7.15
C LEU A 16 7.19 11.85 5.78
N LEU A 17 7.23 11.00 4.75
CA LEU A 17 7.58 11.39 3.38
C LEU A 17 6.53 12.28 2.72
N SER A 18 5.26 12.19 3.14
CA SER A 18 4.20 13.05 2.62
C SER A 18 4.34 14.51 3.04
N GLY A 19 5.12 14.80 4.10
CA GLY A 19 5.25 16.13 4.70
C GLY A 19 3.99 16.63 5.42
N LYS A 20 2.94 15.80 5.52
CA LYS A 20 1.66 16.16 6.14
C LYS A 20 1.61 15.73 7.59
N SER A 21 0.90 16.52 8.40
CA SER A 21 0.57 16.16 9.78
C SER A 21 -0.47 15.05 9.85
N ASN A 22 -0.52 14.34 10.99
CA ASN A 22 -1.57 13.34 11.25
C ASN A 22 -3.00 13.91 11.09
N ILE A 23 -3.20 15.19 11.44
CA ILE A 23 -4.51 15.87 11.33
C ILE A 23 -4.91 16.05 9.88
N GLN A 24 -3.98 16.51 9.03
CA GLN A 24 -4.22 16.65 7.59
C GLN A 24 -4.52 15.30 6.95
N ILE A 25 -3.72 14.27 7.24
CA ILE A 25 -3.96 12.91 6.74
C ILE A 25 -5.33 12.38 7.19
N ALA A 26 -5.70 12.59 8.46
CA ALA A 26 -6.98 12.15 8.99
C ALA A 26 -8.16 12.83 8.26
N ALA A 27 -8.09 14.14 8.08
CA ALA A 27 -9.12 14.91 7.39
C ALA A 27 -9.26 14.47 5.92
N GLU A 28 -8.14 14.34 5.19
CA GLU A 28 -8.15 13.90 3.79
C GLU A 28 -8.64 12.45 3.62
N ALA A 29 -8.37 11.58 4.60
CA ALA A 29 -8.80 10.20 4.59
C ALA A 29 -10.21 9.98 5.19
N GLY A 30 -10.88 11.04 5.63
CA GLY A 30 -12.25 10.98 6.16
C GLY A 30 -12.35 10.33 7.54
N PHE A 31 -11.32 10.48 8.38
CA PHE A 31 -11.38 10.07 9.77
C PHE A 31 -11.88 11.21 10.65
N PRO A 32 -12.90 10.98 11.49
CA PRO A 32 -13.44 12.00 12.39
C PRO A 32 -12.45 12.37 13.50
N ASN A 33 -11.57 11.44 13.90
CA ASN A 33 -10.61 11.65 14.98
C ASN A 33 -9.17 11.48 14.47
N PRO A 34 -8.34 12.54 14.48
CA PRO A 34 -6.93 12.48 14.09
C PRO A 34 -6.08 11.49 14.86
N ASN A 35 -6.44 11.16 16.11
CA ASN A 35 -5.68 10.24 16.95
C ASN A 35 -5.62 8.83 16.36
N ILE A 36 -6.57 8.45 15.49
CA ILE A 36 -6.57 7.15 14.83
C ILE A 36 -5.31 6.95 13.97
N ILE A 37 -4.79 8.02 13.36
CA ILE A 37 -3.57 7.94 12.54
C ILE A 37 -2.36 7.60 13.41
N SER A 38 -2.30 8.16 14.63
CA SER A 38 -1.26 7.84 15.60
C SER A 38 -1.32 6.37 16.05
N MET A 39 -2.52 5.85 16.30
CA MET A 39 -2.72 4.45 16.68
C MET A 39 -2.39 3.48 15.53
N ILE A 40 -2.72 3.85 14.28
CA ILE A 40 -2.40 3.04 13.10
C ILE A 40 -0.89 2.97 12.88
N LYS A 41 -0.19 4.11 12.85
CA LYS A 41 1.26 4.14 12.59
C LYS A 41 2.11 3.54 13.70
N SER A 42 1.56 3.41 14.91
CA SER A 42 2.18 2.71 16.04
C SER A 42 1.81 1.21 16.09
N GLY A 43 0.96 0.73 15.18
CA GLY A 43 0.53 -0.67 15.12
C GLY A 43 -0.47 -1.07 16.20
N LYS A 44 -0.93 -0.14 17.04
CA LYS A 44 -1.93 -0.38 18.09
C LYS A 44 -3.32 -0.65 17.52
N THR A 45 -3.61 -0.10 16.34
CA THR A 45 -4.87 -0.31 15.63
C THR A 45 -4.58 -0.82 14.22
N PRO A 46 -5.23 -1.91 13.76
CA PRO A 46 -5.08 -2.36 12.39
C PRO A 46 -5.58 -1.29 11.42
N MET A 47 -4.91 -1.18 10.29
CA MET A 47 -5.27 -0.29 9.20
C MET A 47 -6.64 -0.67 8.63
N PRO A 48 -7.64 0.25 8.57
CA PRO A 48 -8.93 -0.05 7.96
C PRO A 48 -8.78 -0.24 6.44
N MET A 49 -8.91 -1.47 5.95
CA MET A 49 -8.69 -1.77 4.53
C MET A 49 -9.65 -1.01 3.59
N ALA A 50 -10.89 -0.76 4.03
CA ALA A 50 -11.85 0.06 3.30
C ALA A 50 -11.41 1.53 3.10
N ARG A 51 -10.40 2.00 3.86
CA ARG A 51 -9.84 3.35 3.76
C ARG A 51 -8.50 3.40 3.04
N ILE A 52 -7.99 2.26 2.53
CA ILE A 52 -6.72 2.21 1.79
C ILE A 52 -6.68 3.23 0.64
N PRO A 53 -7.71 3.36 -0.24
CA PRO A 53 -7.62 4.32 -1.35
C PRO A 53 -7.47 5.77 -0.87
N ALA A 54 -8.21 6.15 0.17
CA ALA A 54 -8.19 7.51 0.71
C ALA A 54 -6.88 7.80 1.43
N LEU A 55 -6.37 6.86 2.23
CA LEU A 55 -5.09 7.00 2.93
C LEU A 55 -3.90 6.99 1.97
N ALA A 56 -3.92 6.13 0.95
CA ALA A 56 -2.90 6.12 -0.10
C ALA A 56 -2.82 7.47 -0.80
N LYS A 57 -3.98 8.03 -1.17
CA LYS A 57 -4.07 9.37 -1.77
C LYS A 57 -3.52 10.44 -0.82
N ALA A 58 -3.93 10.42 0.45
CA ALA A 58 -3.50 11.41 1.43
C ALA A 58 -1.97 11.38 1.65
N MET A 59 -1.39 10.18 1.74
CA MET A 59 0.05 9.97 1.93
C MET A 59 0.87 10.03 0.63
N GLY A 60 0.23 10.10 -0.54
CA GLY A 60 0.92 10.07 -1.83
C GLY A 60 1.56 8.71 -2.16
N THR A 61 1.00 7.61 -1.69
CA THR A 61 1.52 6.25 -1.92
C THR A 61 0.63 5.43 -2.87
N ASP A 62 1.17 4.32 -3.37
CA ASP A 62 0.38 3.41 -4.20
C ASP A 62 -0.58 2.57 -3.31
N PRO A 63 -1.91 2.63 -3.55
CA PRO A 63 -2.88 1.88 -2.76
C PRO A 63 -2.69 0.37 -2.85
N LYS A 64 -2.13 -0.16 -3.95
CA LYS A 64 -1.90 -1.60 -4.11
C LYS A 64 -0.76 -2.10 -3.23
N VAL A 65 0.27 -1.28 -3.02
CA VAL A 65 1.36 -1.61 -2.09
C VAL A 65 0.84 -1.71 -0.66
N LEU A 66 -0.03 -0.77 -0.28
CA LEU A 66 -0.73 -0.81 1.02
C LEU A 66 -1.64 -2.02 1.15
N LEU A 67 -2.43 -2.32 0.11
CA LEU A 67 -3.34 -3.47 0.09
C LEU A 67 -2.58 -4.79 0.20
N ASP A 68 -1.53 -4.96 -0.58
CA ASP A 68 -0.65 -6.15 -0.53
C ASP A 68 -0.07 -6.35 0.88
N GLY A 69 0.46 -5.28 1.48
CA GLY A 69 0.95 -5.33 2.87
C GLY A 69 -0.13 -5.69 3.89
N CYS A 70 -1.32 -5.09 3.79
CA CYS A 70 -2.43 -5.35 4.70
C CYS A 70 -2.96 -6.77 4.56
N LEU A 71 -3.15 -7.27 3.33
CA LEU A 71 -3.59 -8.64 3.09
C LEU A 71 -2.58 -9.65 3.65
N ALA A 72 -1.29 -9.46 3.36
CA ALA A 72 -0.24 -10.34 3.86
C ALA A 72 -0.18 -10.37 5.40
N ALA A 73 -0.40 -9.22 6.06
CA ALA A 73 -0.29 -9.09 7.52
C ALA A 73 -1.56 -9.50 8.29
N TYR A 74 -2.74 -9.27 7.72
CA TYR A 74 -4.02 -9.48 8.41
C TYR A 74 -4.81 -10.69 7.90
N HIS A 75 -4.62 -11.08 6.64
CA HIS A 75 -5.34 -12.17 5.98
C HIS A 75 -4.42 -13.02 5.08
N PRO A 76 -3.42 -13.71 5.65
CA PRO A 76 -2.37 -14.39 4.87
C PRO A 76 -2.89 -15.45 3.90
N GLU A 77 -3.94 -16.18 4.28
CA GLU A 77 -4.56 -17.18 3.39
C GLU A 77 -5.21 -16.53 2.16
N LEU A 78 -5.95 -15.43 2.36
CA LEU A 78 -6.55 -14.67 1.26
C LEU A 78 -5.48 -14.03 0.38
N HIS A 79 -4.42 -13.50 0.99
CA HIS A 79 -3.27 -12.95 0.27
C HIS A 79 -2.64 -13.99 -0.67
N LYS A 80 -2.45 -15.23 -0.19
CA LYS A 80 -1.91 -16.33 -0.99
C LYS A 80 -2.82 -16.69 -2.17
N VAL A 81 -4.13 -16.75 -1.95
CA VAL A 81 -5.11 -17.04 -3.01
C VAL A 81 -5.09 -15.95 -4.08
N ILE A 82 -5.15 -14.67 -3.69
CA ILE A 82 -5.13 -13.53 -4.63
C ILE A 82 -3.82 -13.48 -5.40
N SER A 83 -2.68 -13.67 -4.72
CA SER A 83 -1.36 -13.68 -5.36
C SER A 83 -1.22 -14.79 -6.41
N THR A 84 -1.94 -15.89 -6.23
CA THR A 84 -1.94 -17.02 -7.17
C THR A 84 -2.90 -16.82 -8.33
N LEU A 85 -4.16 -16.46 -8.04
CA LEU A 85 -5.23 -16.39 -9.04
C LEU A 85 -5.22 -15.08 -9.83
N ALA A 86 -4.75 -13.99 -9.23
CA ALA A 86 -4.84 -12.66 -9.81
C ALA A 86 -3.63 -11.78 -9.41
N PRO A 87 -2.39 -12.19 -9.77
CA PRO A 87 -1.18 -11.48 -9.38
C PRO A 87 -1.18 -10.01 -9.83
N SER A 88 -1.80 -9.69 -10.98
CA SER A 88 -1.91 -8.33 -11.52
C SER A 88 -2.67 -7.34 -10.64
N MET A 89 -3.52 -7.82 -9.73
CA MET A 89 -4.26 -6.95 -8.80
C MET A 89 -3.33 -6.28 -7.77
N LEU A 90 -2.24 -6.95 -7.38
CA LEU A 90 -1.30 -6.47 -6.38
C LEU A 90 -0.08 -5.73 -6.96
N ILE A 91 0.09 -5.75 -8.29
CA ILE A 91 1.18 -5.04 -8.99
C ILE A 91 0.98 -3.52 -8.91
N SER A 92 1.92 -2.85 -8.24
CA SER A 92 1.99 -1.38 -8.14
C SER A 92 2.24 -0.70 -9.50
N ARG A 93 2.00 0.60 -9.58
CA ARG A 93 2.26 1.39 -10.79
C ARG A 93 3.73 1.34 -11.21
N GLY A 94 4.65 1.34 -10.24
CA GLY A 94 6.09 1.26 -10.49
C GLY A 94 6.46 -0.08 -11.14
N GLU A 95 6.03 -1.19 -10.55
CA GLU A 95 6.27 -2.53 -11.09
C GLU A 95 5.62 -2.72 -12.47
N LEU A 96 4.41 -2.19 -12.65
CA LEU A 96 3.73 -2.24 -13.94
C LEU A 96 4.52 -1.49 -15.02
N SER A 97 5.18 -0.38 -14.67
CA SER A 97 6.01 0.38 -15.59
C SER A 97 7.23 -0.43 -16.04
N VAL A 98 7.87 -1.15 -15.11
CA VAL A 98 8.97 -2.09 -15.42
C VAL A 98 8.49 -3.21 -16.34
N ILE A 99 7.35 -3.85 -16.02
CA ILE A 99 6.79 -4.92 -16.85
C ILE A 99 6.47 -4.42 -18.26
N ARG A 100 5.92 -3.21 -18.39
CA ARG A 100 5.63 -2.61 -19.70
C ARG A 100 6.91 -2.34 -20.50
N ALA A 101 7.94 -1.78 -19.86
CA ALA A 101 9.24 -1.54 -20.49
C ALA A 101 9.86 -2.85 -20.98
N LEU A 102 9.86 -3.89 -20.15
CA LEU A 102 10.40 -5.20 -20.52
C LEU A 102 9.61 -5.82 -21.67
N ARG A 103 8.27 -5.78 -21.63
CA ARG A 103 7.41 -6.26 -22.74
C ARG A 103 7.66 -5.52 -24.04
N HIS A 104 7.96 -4.22 -23.97
CA HIS A 104 8.30 -3.44 -25.16
C HIS A 104 9.66 -3.87 -25.74
N ALA A 105 10.68 -3.97 -24.89
CA ALA A 105 12.02 -4.39 -25.30
C ALA A 105 12.05 -5.82 -25.88
N VAL A 106 11.26 -6.74 -25.33
CA VAL A 106 11.10 -8.09 -25.89
C VAL A 106 10.45 -8.06 -27.27
N ARG A 107 9.41 -7.23 -27.49
CA ARG A 107 8.74 -7.12 -28.80
C ARG A 107 9.59 -6.48 -29.88
N THR A 108 10.48 -5.57 -29.49
CA THR A 108 11.37 -4.83 -30.39
C THR A 108 12.68 -5.57 -30.67
N GLY A 109 12.87 -6.77 -30.09
CA GLY A 109 14.05 -7.60 -30.32
C GLY A 109 15.31 -7.08 -29.63
N SER A 110 15.23 -6.11 -28.71
CA SER A 110 16.41 -5.53 -28.03
C SER A 110 17.13 -6.46 -27.04
N PHE A 111 16.68 -7.71 -26.92
CA PHE A 111 17.31 -8.76 -26.11
C PHE A 111 17.81 -9.94 -26.95
N ALA A 112 17.81 -9.81 -28.29
CA ALA A 112 18.40 -10.78 -29.21
C ALA A 112 19.80 -10.32 -29.66
#